data_AF-A0A4Y2P9U5-F1
#
_entry.id   AF-A0A4Y2P9U5-F1
#
_cell.length_a   1.000
_cell.length_b   1.000
_cell.length_c   1.000
_cell.angle_alpha   90.00
_cell.angle_beta   90.00
_cell.angle_gamma   90.00
#
_symmetry.space_group_name_H-M   'P 1'
#
loop_
_entity.id
_entity.type
_entity.pdbx_description
1 polymer ?
#
loop_
_entity_poly.entity_id
_entity_poly.type
_entity_poly.pdbx_seq_one_letter_code
_entity_poly.pdbx_strand_id
1 'polypeptide(L)'
;MVAKKDFEIGDLVWAKMKCFPYWPAKIVKPPTDAKSTTPKKAQHYVFFFGSENYAWIPDENIMHHSDEMLQSTSNKKKSASYKLAIEKISEESQSAPKKAKSPVKEKESPKKSPEVSTSSTERKITKVQKTKVKTESPKAHKKTTPKRRFFDESANKRTSPPRKLSKKSEDYSALISNTPPNIGYNRVAVIRPLDDHANSLCSSGITRRDYFELQPGPSLDLQKRSEAIEAKNIRPTDKKIGFIGLGMMGQRLVKNLITSGHKVTVWNRTPEKCIDFVKVGAQLAQTPGDVVEKCDIIFCCVSGPDASKSLVFGNCGILSGLEKCSPGSKGYVEMTTIDPITSQEIAEAITHKGGRYLEAPISGSRQMAEDGALLILGAGDRELFTNCESCFFALSKNAYYLSCDVGSGSKMNLILSMLMGISHAALAEAMALVERCNLSQTNFLEILELGPLSSTLLSEKGQAMLSRYFATNTSLKYQQKDLNLALSLGNMCEQPMLLTAAANELFKHAKLLRYSDHDVSAVYLGAKY
;
A
#
# COMPACT_ATOMS: atom_id res chain seq x y z
N MET A 1 43.71 -8.99 -14.74
CA MET A 1 42.65 -7.99 -15.00
C MET A 1 42.40 -7.98 -16.49
N VAL A 2 41.24 -8.51 -16.92
CA VAL A 2 40.83 -8.50 -18.34
C VAL A 2 40.48 -7.06 -18.70
N ALA A 3 41.08 -6.51 -19.76
CA ALA A 3 40.78 -5.17 -20.24
C ALA A 3 39.28 -5.04 -20.53
N LYS A 4 38.60 -4.05 -19.92
CA LYS A 4 37.26 -3.66 -20.35
C LYS A 4 37.36 -3.21 -21.79
N LYS A 5 36.75 -3.95 -22.71
CA LYS A 5 36.49 -3.46 -24.06
C LYS A 5 35.45 -2.35 -23.94
N ASP A 6 35.73 -1.21 -24.55
CA ASP A 6 34.73 -0.16 -24.73
C ASP A 6 33.70 -0.64 -25.76
N PHE A 7 32.45 -0.19 -25.61
CA PHE A 7 31.36 -0.60 -26.49
C PHE A 7 31.26 0.32 -27.72
N GLU A 8 31.10 -0.27 -28.91
CA GLU A 8 30.98 0.47 -30.17
C GLU A 8 29.54 0.48 -30.71
N ILE A 9 29.23 1.44 -31.59
CA ILE A 9 27.94 1.48 -32.29
C ILE A 9 27.85 0.25 -33.19
N GLY A 10 26.78 -0.52 -33.04
CA GLY A 10 26.57 -1.78 -33.75
C GLY A 10 26.79 -3.02 -32.89
N ASP A 11 27.40 -2.90 -31.72
CA ASP A 11 27.63 -4.05 -30.84
C ASP A 11 26.33 -4.65 -30.31
N LEU A 12 26.26 -5.98 -30.37
CA LEU A 12 25.22 -6.76 -29.70
C LEU A 12 25.54 -6.87 -28.21
N VAL A 13 24.58 -6.50 -27.38
CA VAL A 13 24.73 -6.39 -25.93
C VAL A 13 23.51 -6.93 -25.19
N TRP A 14 23.68 -7.10 -23.89
CA TRP A 14 22.60 -7.31 -22.94
C TRP A 14 22.50 -6.09 -22.04
N ALA A 15 21.39 -5.36 -22.16
CA ALA A 15 21.18 -4.13 -21.41
C ALA A 15 20.13 -4.34 -20.31
N LYS A 16 20.34 -3.68 -19.15
CA LYS A 16 19.44 -3.76 -18.00
C LYS A 16 18.84 -2.40 -17.67
N MET A 17 17.51 -2.34 -17.67
CA MET A 17 16.76 -1.21 -17.13
C MET A 17 16.41 -1.42 -15.66
N LYS A 18 16.18 -0.32 -14.93
CA LYS A 18 15.74 -0.37 -13.52
C LYS A 18 14.46 -1.20 -13.43
N CYS A 19 14.43 -2.18 -12.51
CA CYS A 19 13.33 -3.12 -12.30
C CYS A 19 13.10 -4.17 -13.41
N PHE A 20 13.98 -4.29 -14.41
CA PHE A 20 13.90 -5.32 -15.46
C PHE A 20 15.13 -6.24 -15.46
N PRO A 21 15.00 -7.50 -15.91
CA PRO A 21 16.14 -8.38 -16.14
C PRO A 21 16.97 -7.89 -17.35
N TYR A 22 18.17 -8.43 -17.53
CA TYR A 22 18.95 -8.22 -18.75
C TYR A 22 18.16 -8.65 -19.98
N TRP A 23 18.17 -7.77 -20.99
CA TRP A 23 17.41 -7.92 -22.22
C TRP A 23 18.32 -7.84 -23.45
N PRO A 24 18.09 -8.67 -24.50
CA PRO A 24 18.85 -8.60 -25.74
C PRO A 24 18.73 -7.24 -26.44
N ALA A 25 19.86 -6.61 -26.77
CA ALA A 25 19.85 -5.27 -27.30
C ALA A 25 21.04 -4.98 -28.24
N LYS A 26 21.01 -3.83 -28.92
CA LYS A 26 22.07 -3.34 -29.82
C LYS A 26 22.35 -1.88 -29.56
N ILE A 27 23.63 -1.49 -29.58
CA ILE A 27 24.02 -0.09 -29.46
C ILE A 27 23.80 0.62 -30.80
N VAL A 28 23.07 1.73 -30.76
CA VAL A 28 22.64 2.49 -31.93
C VAL A 28 22.96 3.96 -31.76
N LYS A 29 23.06 4.69 -32.87
CA LYS A 29 23.29 6.14 -32.84
C LYS A 29 22.02 6.86 -32.33
N PRO A 30 22.13 7.78 -31.37
CA PRO A 30 20.97 8.54 -30.90
C PRO A 30 20.43 9.47 -32.00
N PRO A 31 19.10 9.63 -32.12
CA PRO A 31 18.50 10.64 -32.99
C PRO A 31 18.74 12.05 -32.44
N THR A 32 18.62 13.07 -33.29
CA THR A 32 19.02 14.47 -33.00
C THR A 32 18.24 15.13 -31.86
N ASP A 33 17.10 14.56 -31.48
CA ASP A 33 16.16 15.03 -30.44
C ASP A 33 16.28 14.27 -29.11
N ALA A 34 17.09 13.20 -29.04
CA ALA A 34 17.22 12.38 -27.84
C ALA A 34 18.07 13.07 -26.74
N LYS A 35 17.41 13.61 -25.71
CA LYS A 35 18.07 14.20 -24.54
C LYS A 35 18.47 13.10 -23.53
N SER A 36 19.76 12.99 -23.20
CA SER A 36 20.23 12.17 -22.08
C SER A 36 19.87 12.82 -20.74
N THR A 37 19.37 12.02 -19.80
CA THR A 37 18.83 12.49 -18.51
C THR A 37 19.89 12.69 -17.43
N THR A 38 21.16 12.31 -17.66
CA THR A 38 22.23 12.39 -16.63
C THR A 38 23.64 12.53 -17.24
N PRO A 39 24.23 13.74 -17.28
CA PRO A 39 25.51 13.98 -17.98
C PRO A 39 26.79 13.52 -17.24
N LYS A 40 26.68 12.83 -16.09
CA LYS A 40 27.83 12.51 -15.21
C LYS A 40 28.41 11.09 -15.35
N LYS A 41 27.79 10.20 -16.12
CA LYS A 41 28.27 8.82 -16.34
C LYS A 41 28.28 8.51 -17.84
N ALA A 42 29.23 7.68 -18.30
CA ALA A 42 29.21 7.13 -19.64
C ALA A 42 27.93 6.32 -19.87
N GLN A 43 27.25 6.59 -20.99
CA GLN A 43 25.96 6.02 -21.37
C GLN A 43 25.95 5.74 -22.87
N HIS A 44 25.30 4.65 -23.24
CA HIS A 44 25.05 4.30 -24.64
C HIS A 44 23.55 4.38 -24.95
N TYR A 45 23.24 4.76 -26.19
CA TYR A 45 21.88 4.70 -26.71
C TYR A 45 21.64 3.30 -27.29
N VAL A 46 20.64 2.61 -26.75
CA VAL A 46 20.46 1.17 -26.95
C VAL A 46 19.06 0.89 -27.48
N PHE A 47 18.98 0.01 -28.49
CA PHE A 47 17.75 -0.55 -29.05
C PHE A 47 17.48 -1.94 -28.46
N PHE A 48 16.29 -2.16 -27.92
CA PHE A 48 15.89 -3.44 -27.32
C PHE A 48 15.13 -4.32 -28.30
N PHE A 49 15.67 -5.49 -28.62
CA PHE A 49 15.01 -6.44 -29.52
C PHE A 49 13.67 -6.90 -28.96
N GLY A 50 12.71 -7.17 -29.84
CA GLY A 50 11.38 -7.68 -29.53
C GLY A 50 10.40 -6.71 -28.86
N SER A 51 10.89 -5.66 -28.19
CA SER A 51 10.05 -4.56 -27.68
C SER A 51 10.13 -3.30 -28.55
N GLU A 52 11.13 -3.22 -29.43
CA GLU A 52 11.36 -2.12 -30.39
C GLU A 52 11.48 -0.73 -29.72
N ASN A 53 11.92 -0.72 -28.46
CA ASN A 53 12.14 0.49 -27.67
C ASN A 53 13.61 0.91 -27.68
N TYR A 54 13.82 2.20 -27.39
CA TYR A 54 15.15 2.81 -27.28
C TYR A 54 15.34 3.46 -25.92
N ALA A 55 16.53 3.38 -25.33
CA ALA A 55 16.84 4.09 -24.10
C ALA A 55 18.34 4.40 -23.96
N TRP A 56 18.64 5.41 -23.15
CA TRP A 56 19.99 5.67 -22.65
C TRP A 56 20.29 4.74 -21.47
N ILE A 57 21.31 3.89 -21.62
CA ILE A 57 21.71 2.91 -20.60
C ILE A 57 23.13 3.21 -20.13
N PRO A 58 23.38 3.33 -18.81
CA PRO A 58 24.73 3.45 -18.26
C PRO A 58 25.60 2.22 -18.55
N ASP A 59 26.89 2.41 -18.79
CA ASP A 59 27.84 1.33 -19.10
C ASP A 59 27.85 0.22 -18.04
N GLU A 60 27.61 0.56 -16.78
CA GLU A 60 27.51 -0.39 -15.64
C GLU A 60 26.36 -1.41 -15.79
N ASN A 61 25.38 -1.12 -16.65
CA ASN A 61 24.21 -1.95 -16.91
C ASN A 61 24.21 -2.60 -18.31
N ILE A 62 25.36 -2.60 -18.99
CA ILE A 62 25.55 -3.21 -20.31
C ILE A 62 26.58 -4.34 -20.19
N MET A 63 26.27 -5.49 -20.78
CA MET A 63 27.18 -6.63 -20.89
C MET A 63 27.33 -7.02 -22.36
N HIS A 64 28.52 -7.47 -22.77
CA HIS A 64 28.70 -7.99 -24.13
C HIS A 64 27.86 -9.24 -24.37
N HIS A 65 27.40 -9.39 -25.60
CA HIS A 65 26.76 -10.63 -26.04
C HIS A 65 27.73 -11.81 -25.97
N SER A 66 27.27 -12.94 -25.43
CA SER A 66 27.98 -14.21 -25.37
C SER A 66 27.01 -15.37 -25.57
N ASP A 67 27.47 -16.44 -26.22
CA ASP A 67 26.64 -17.60 -26.55
C ASP A 67 26.19 -18.37 -25.29
N GLU A 68 26.97 -18.31 -24.21
CA GLU A 68 26.61 -18.90 -22.90
C GLU A 68 25.38 -18.21 -22.27
N MET A 69 25.23 -16.89 -22.48
CA MET A 69 24.08 -16.14 -21.99
C MET A 69 22.78 -16.58 -22.70
N LEU A 70 22.84 -16.87 -24.01
CA LEU A 70 21.69 -17.39 -24.77
C LEU A 70 21.22 -18.77 -24.24
N GLN A 71 22.16 -19.65 -23.94
CA GLN A 71 21.85 -20.99 -23.41
C GLN A 71 21.23 -20.91 -22.00
N SER A 72 21.75 -20.04 -21.12
CA SER A 72 21.20 -19.83 -19.78
C SER A 72 19.79 -19.20 -19.78
N THR A 73 19.43 -18.51 -20.87
CA THR A 73 18.17 -17.76 -20.99
C THR A 73 17.04 -18.52 -21.68
N SER A 74 17.32 -19.64 -22.36
CA SER A 74 16.32 -20.48 -23.05
C SER A 74 15.42 -21.31 -22.11
N ASN A 75 15.91 -21.65 -20.90
CA ASN A 75 15.23 -22.57 -19.98
C ASN A 75 14.18 -21.96 -19.02
N LYS A 76 13.76 -20.70 -19.18
CA LYS A 76 12.78 -20.05 -18.28
C LYS A 76 11.46 -19.76 -18.99
N LYS A 77 10.32 -19.85 -18.27
CA LYS A 77 9.00 -19.35 -18.75
C LYS A 77 9.10 -17.83 -18.96
N LYS A 78 9.17 -17.37 -20.22
CA LYS A 78 9.33 -15.95 -20.58
C LYS A 78 8.22 -15.45 -21.50
N SER A 79 8.00 -14.13 -21.53
CA SER A 79 7.00 -13.46 -22.37
C SER A 79 7.28 -13.67 -23.86
N ALA A 80 6.23 -13.55 -24.69
CA ALA A 80 6.35 -13.68 -26.15
C ALA A 80 7.35 -12.68 -26.74
N SER A 81 7.35 -11.43 -26.24
CA SER A 81 8.30 -10.38 -26.65
C SER A 81 9.76 -10.74 -26.34
N TYR A 82 10.02 -11.44 -25.24
CA TYR A 82 11.36 -11.89 -24.88
C TYR A 82 11.85 -13.02 -25.78
N LYS A 83 10.96 -13.96 -26.17
CA LYS A 83 11.32 -15.03 -27.11
C LYS A 83 11.70 -14.45 -28.47
N LEU A 84 10.90 -13.50 -28.96
CA LEU A 84 11.16 -12.78 -30.21
C LEU A 84 12.46 -11.95 -30.13
N ALA A 85 12.80 -11.42 -28.94
CA ALA A 85 14.07 -10.74 -28.72
C ALA A 85 15.29 -11.69 -28.80
N ILE A 86 15.18 -12.91 -28.28
CA ILE A 86 16.23 -13.94 -28.39
C ILE A 86 16.42 -14.37 -29.84
N GLU A 87 15.33 -14.55 -30.59
CA GLU A 87 15.37 -14.94 -32.00
C GLU A 87 16.07 -13.84 -32.83
N LYS A 88 15.64 -12.58 -32.70
CA LYS A 88 16.24 -11.43 -33.40
C LYS A 88 17.74 -11.27 -33.11
N ILE A 89 18.18 -11.38 -31.84
CA ILE A 89 19.61 -11.25 -31.54
C ILE A 89 20.42 -12.45 -32.06
N SER A 90 19.82 -13.64 -32.15
CA SER A 90 20.46 -14.84 -32.71
C SER A 90 20.64 -14.70 -34.23
N GLU A 91 19.64 -14.19 -34.94
CA GLU A 91 19.72 -13.88 -36.38
C GLU A 91 20.79 -12.82 -36.67
N GLU A 92 20.87 -11.79 -35.83
CA GLU A 92 21.84 -10.70 -36.01
C GLU A 92 23.28 -11.13 -35.66
N SER A 93 23.44 -12.04 -34.70
CA SER A 93 24.74 -12.67 -34.40
C SER A 93 25.24 -13.56 -35.55
N GLN A 94 24.33 -14.22 -36.28
CA GLN A 94 24.67 -15.07 -37.43
C GLN A 94 24.98 -14.29 -38.71
N SER A 95 24.45 -13.07 -38.85
CA SER A 95 24.65 -12.20 -40.03
C SER A 95 25.84 -11.24 -39.93
N ALA A 96 26.49 -11.14 -38.76
CA ALA A 96 27.70 -10.34 -38.60
C ALA A 96 28.94 -11.00 -39.26
N PRO A 97 29.76 -10.26 -40.03
CA PRO A 97 30.99 -10.81 -40.62
C PRO A 97 31.98 -11.21 -39.52
N LYS A 98 32.34 -12.50 -39.49
CA LYS A 98 33.33 -13.08 -38.55
C LYS A 98 34.68 -12.37 -38.70
N LYS A 99 35.01 -11.41 -37.83
CA LYS A 99 36.40 -10.95 -37.65
C LYS A 99 37.24 -12.15 -37.19
N ALA A 100 38.29 -12.42 -37.94
CA ALA A 100 39.13 -13.62 -37.88
C ALA A 100 39.69 -13.90 -36.47
N LYS A 101 39.60 -15.16 -36.05
CA LYS A 101 40.36 -15.72 -34.92
C LYS A 101 41.84 -15.81 -35.30
N SER A 102 42.72 -15.19 -34.53
CA SER A 102 44.16 -15.52 -34.52
C SER A 102 44.44 -16.54 -33.42
N PRO A 103 45.36 -17.50 -33.63
CA PRO A 103 45.41 -18.74 -32.87
C PRO A 103 46.21 -18.65 -31.57
N VAL A 104 45.89 -19.59 -30.68
CA VAL A 104 46.58 -19.95 -29.44
C VAL A 104 48.08 -20.22 -29.71
N LYS A 105 48.97 -19.64 -28.89
CA LYS A 105 50.35 -20.12 -28.73
C LYS A 105 50.69 -20.27 -27.25
N GLU A 106 51.25 -21.43 -26.95
CA GLU A 106 51.75 -21.89 -25.66
C GLU A 106 52.96 -21.09 -25.14
N LYS A 107 53.22 -21.33 -23.86
CA LYS A 107 54.30 -20.84 -22.98
C LYS A 107 55.68 -20.70 -23.66
N GLU A 108 56.36 -19.58 -23.40
CA GLU A 108 57.69 -19.54 -22.76
C GLU A 108 58.12 -18.09 -22.45
N SER A 109 59.05 -17.95 -21.51
CA SER A 109 59.53 -16.70 -20.91
C SER A 109 60.90 -16.28 -21.50
N PRO A 110 61.67 -15.35 -20.89
CA PRO A 110 61.54 -13.89 -20.92
C PRO A 110 62.77 -13.22 -21.60
N LYS A 111 62.70 -11.92 -21.95
CA LYS A 111 63.81 -10.94 -21.74
C LYS A 111 63.62 -9.57 -22.44
N LYS A 112 64.08 -8.57 -21.68
CA LYS A 112 64.74 -7.30 -22.06
C LYS A 112 63.90 -6.12 -22.57
N SER A 113 63.78 -5.14 -21.67
CA SER A 113 63.85 -3.68 -21.88
C SER A 113 65.10 -3.27 -22.70
N PRO A 114 65.15 -2.09 -23.36
CA PRO A 114 65.25 -0.75 -22.73
C PRO A 114 64.26 0.28 -23.32
N GLU A 115 63.73 1.30 -22.62
CA GLU A 115 64.33 2.44 -21.87
C GLU A 115 64.44 3.73 -22.73
N VAL A 116 64.15 4.87 -22.08
CA VAL A 116 64.48 6.28 -22.45
C VAL A 116 63.58 6.93 -23.53
N SER A 117 63.03 8.16 -23.46
CA SER A 117 63.34 9.42 -22.75
C SER A 117 62.05 10.28 -22.68
N THR A 118 61.67 10.79 -21.51
CA THR A 118 61.78 12.20 -21.07
C THR A 118 61.53 13.29 -22.12
N SER A 119 60.49 14.11 -21.93
CA SER A 119 60.71 15.54 -21.72
C SER A 119 59.54 16.20 -20.99
N SER A 120 59.91 16.90 -19.93
CA SER A 120 59.15 17.81 -19.09
C SER A 120 58.97 19.16 -19.76
N THR A 121 57.85 19.83 -19.51
CA THR A 121 57.84 21.31 -19.41
C THR A 121 56.78 21.76 -18.40
N GLU A 122 57.26 22.22 -17.25
CA GLU A 122 56.51 23.08 -16.33
C GLU A 122 56.42 24.52 -16.89
N ARG A 123 55.34 25.25 -16.55
CA ARG A 123 55.44 26.65 -16.06
C ARG A 123 54.14 27.17 -15.42
N LYS A 124 54.23 27.37 -14.11
CA LYS A 124 53.91 28.56 -13.29
C LYS A 124 52.55 29.28 -13.43
N ILE A 125 51.74 29.09 -12.38
CA ILE A 125 51.28 30.06 -11.36
C ILE A 125 51.36 31.57 -11.68
N THR A 126 50.22 32.25 -11.50
CA THR A 126 50.15 33.65 -11.04
C THR A 126 49.04 33.84 -10.00
N LYS A 127 49.39 34.51 -8.89
CA LYS A 127 48.55 34.95 -7.75
C LYS A 127 48.42 36.47 -7.81
N VAL A 128 47.22 37.03 -7.59
CA VAL A 128 46.97 38.41 -7.07
C VAL A 128 45.60 38.35 -6.37
N GLN A 129 45.50 38.30 -5.03
CA GLN A 129 45.47 39.36 -4.00
C GLN A 129 44.09 40.00 -3.70
N LYS A 130 43.92 40.25 -2.39
CA LYS A 130 42.73 40.57 -1.60
C LYS A 130 42.32 42.06 -1.68
N THR A 131 41.05 42.33 -1.38
CA THR A 131 40.64 43.54 -0.65
C THR A 131 39.55 43.21 0.38
N LYS A 132 39.76 43.71 1.61
CA LYS A 132 38.88 43.69 2.78
C LYS A 132 38.06 44.98 2.81
N VAL A 133 36.79 44.90 3.20
CA VAL A 133 36.07 46.00 3.88
C VAL A 133 35.30 45.40 5.07
N LYS A 134 35.35 46.11 6.21
CA LYS A 134 34.77 45.80 7.53
C LYS A 134 33.40 46.49 7.71
N THR A 135 32.83 46.31 8.91
CA THR A 135 31.67 46.98 9.57
C THR A 135 30.29 46.46 9.16
N GLU A 136 29.31 46.21 10.02
CA GLU A 136 29.13 46.25 11.49
C GLU A 136 27.81 45.52 11.80
N SER A 137 27.66 44.99 13.02
CA SER A 137 26.44 44.32 13.52
C SER A 137 25.57 45.24 14.39
N PRO A 138 24.23 45.13 14.35
CA PRO A 138 23.38 45.44 15.51
C PRO A 138 22.43 44.26 15.84
N LYS A 139 22.51 43.67 17.03
CA LYS A 139 21.91 44.04 18.33
C LYS A 139 20.37 44.02 18.40
N ALA A 140 19.92 43.14 19.30
CA ALA A 140 18.57 42.97 19.81
C ALA A 140 17.97 44.23 20.43
N HIS A 141 16.64 44.36 20.35
CA HIS A 141 15.86 45.31 21.11
C HIS A 141 14.74 44.62 21.91
N LYS A 142 14.97 44.57 23.23
CA LYS A 142 13.94 44.61 24.28
C LYS A 142 13.41 46.04 24.40
N LYS A 143 12.10 46.21 24.50
CA LYS A 143 11.40 47.31 25.20
C LYS A 143 10.10 46.75 25.80
N THR A 144 10.08 46.42 27.09
CA THR A 144 9.64 47.22 28.26
C THR A 144 8.12 47.30 28.45
N THR A 145 7.70 46.75 29.60
CA THR A 145 6.39 46.76 30.30
C THR A 145 5.77 48.16 30.52
N PRO A 146 4.47 48.20 30.87
CA PRO A 146 4.15 48.62 32.25
C PRO A 146 3.05 47.80 32.97
N LYS A 147 3.07 47.89 34.30
CA LYS A 147 2.15 47.31 35.30
C LYS A 147 0.84 48.11 35.43
N ARG A 148 -0.13 47.48 36.15
CA ARG A 148 -1.34 47.99 36.88
C ARG A 148 -2.62 48.08 36.01
N ARG A 149 -3.82 47.67 36.43
CA ARG A 149 -4.51 47.69 37.75
C ARG A 149 -5.63 46.62 37.81
N PHE A 150 -5.92 46.15 39.02
CA PHE A 150 -7.13 45.40 39.45
C PHE A 150 -8.36 46.32 39.55
N PHE A 151 -9.57 45.76 39.35
CA PHE A 151 -10.89 46.06 40.00
C PHE A 151 -11.87 44.93 39.57
N ASP A 152 -12.29 43.98 40.43
CA ASP A 152 -13.45 43.93 41.38
C ASP A 152 -14.81 43.94 40.65
N GLU A 153 -15.78 43.02 40.82
CA GLU A 153 -16.53 42.47 41.98
C GLU A 153 -17.18 41.10 41.56
N SER A 154 -17.70 40.16 42.37
CA SER A 154 -18.14 40.11 43.78
C SER A 154 -18.26 38.65 44.29
N ALA A 155 -17.92 38.51 45.58
CA ALA A 155 -18.33 37.57 46.64
C ALA A 155 -19.26 36.35 46.38
N ASN A 156 -18.89 35.19 46.93
CA ASN A 156 -19.33 34.85 48.29
C ASN A 156 -18.47 33.78 49.02
N LYS A 157 -18.33 33.99 50.32
CA LYS A 157 -17.49 33.29 51.32
C LYS A 157 -18.10 31.96 51.78
N ARG A 158 -17.23 31.03 52.23
CA ARG A 158 -17.20 30.46 53.61
C ARG A 158 -16.00 29.53 53.76
N THR A 159 -14.92 30.01 54.40
CA THR A 159 -14.51 29.82 55.81
C THR A 159 -13.73 28.52 56.09
N SER A 160 -12.43 28.77 56.28
CA SER A 160 -11.28 28.02 56.85
C SER A 160 -11.46 27.64 58.36
N PRO A 161 -10.45 27.18 59.17
CA PRO A 161 -9.04 26.73 58.94
C PRO A 161 -8.63 25.54 59.90
N PRO A 162 -7.40 25.39 60.49
CA PRO A 162 -6.31 24.53 59.96
C PRO A 162 -5.50 23.69 61.02
N ARG A 163 -4.38 23.08 60.56
CA ARG A 163 -3.08 22.78 61.27
C ARG A 163 -3.05 21.54 62.21
N LYS A 164 -2.07 20.62 62.18
CA LYS A 164 -0.62 20.75 62.48
C LYS A 164 0.10 19.38 62.34
N LEU A 165 1.43 19.42 62.30
CA LEU A 165 2.39 18.32 62.17
C LEU A 165 2.41 17.32 63.35
N SER A 166 2.80 16.06 63.09
CA SER A 166 3.84 15.36 63.88
C SER A 166 4.42 14.14 63.14
N LYS A 167 5.70 13.88 63.38
CA LYS A 167 6.47 12.68 62.99
C LYS A 167 6.06 11.49 63.87
N LYS A 168 6.12 10.26 63.34
CA LYS A 168 6.83 9.12 63.97
C LYS A 168 6.86 7.87 63.07
N SER A 169 8.03 7.23 63.11
CA SER A 169 8.36 5.87 62.70
C SER A 169 7.59 4.83 63.53
N GLU A 170 7.32 3.66 62.93
CA GLU A 170 7.64 2.31 63.44
C GLU A 170 6.70 1.23 62.86
N ASP A 171 7.36 0.21 62.31
CA ASP A 171 7.10 -1.21 62.42
C ASP A 171 5.77 -1.82 61.94
N TYR A 172 5.88 -2.42 60.75
CA TYR A 172 5.09 -3.54 60.28
C TYR A 172 5.39 -4.79 61.11
N SER A 173 4.50 -5.19 62.02
CA SER A 173 4.19 -6.60 62.32
C SER A 173 3.22 -6.70 63.50
N ALA A 174 1.93 -6.87 63.22
CA ALA A 174 0.99 -7.72 63.96
C ALA A 174 -0.45 -7.50 63.44
N LEU A 175 -1.28 -8.54 63.57
CA LEU A 175 -2.75 -8.57 63.45
C LEU A 175 -3.32 -8.91 62.06
N ILE A 176 -3.25 -10.19 61.69
CA ILE A 176 -4.34 -10.85 60.97
C ILE A 176 -4.87 -11.98 61.86
N SER A 177 -5.88 -11.65 62.66
CA SER A 177 -6.84 -12.62 63.17
C SER A 177 -8.13 -11.85 63.39
N ASN A 178 -9.11 -12.04 62.49
CA ASN A 178 -10.54 -12.08 62.80
C ASN A 178 -11.34 -12.21 61.49
N THR A 179 -11.91 -13.39 61.29
CA THR A 179 -12.86 -13.76 60.25
C THR A 179 -14.29 -13.40 60.71
N PRO A 180 -15.15 -12.81 59.87
CA PRO A 180 -16.59 -12.72 60.14
C PRO A 180 -17.37 -13.90 59.52
N PRO A 181 -18.58 -14.26 60.02
CA PRO A 181 -19.24 -15.51 59.67
C PRO A 181 -20.20 -15.42 58.46
N ASN A 182 -20.19 -16.51 57.69
CA ASN A 182 -21.28 -17.15 56.93
C ASN A 182 -22.39 -16.27 56.29
N ILE A 183 -22.33 -16.13 54.97
CA ILE A 183 -23.50 -16.09 54.08
C ILE A 183 -23.30 -17.19 53.03
N GLY A 184 -24.19 -18.18 53.03
CA GLY A 184 -24.09 -19.39 52.22
C GLY A 184 -24.49 -19.18 50.75
N TYR A 185 -23.69 -19.75 49.85
CA TYR A 185 -24.12 -20.12 48.52
C TYR A 185 -23.94 -21.63 48.34
N ASN A 186 -25.06 -22.32 48.10
CA ASN A 186 -25.11 -23.74 47.77
C ASN A 186 -24.79 -23.96 46.28
N ARG A 187 -24.14 -25.11 46.01
CA ARG A 187 -23.78 -25.76 44.74
C ARG A 187 -22.41 -25.41 44.15
N VAL A 188 -21.37 -26.02 44.74
CA VAL A 188 -20.17 -26.45 44.00
C VAL A 188 -20.44 -27.85 43.47
N ALA A 189 -20.39 -28.01 42.14
CA ALA A 189 -20.35 -29.33 41.52
C ALA A 189 -18.97 -29.97 41.78
N VAL A 190 -19.00 -31.22 42.23
CA VAL A 190 -17.86 -32.01 42.67
C VAL A 190 -16.84 -32.19 41.54
N ILE A 191 -15.63 -31.64 41.73
CA ILE A 191 -14.44 -31.98 40.93
C ILE A 191 -13.89 -33.29 41.50
N ARG A 192 -13.81 -34.34 40.67
CA ARG A 192 -13.16 -35.63 41.01
C ARG A 192 -11.62 -35.49 40.91
N PRO A 193 -10.84 -36.35 41.61
CA PRO A 193 -9.40 -36.22 41.71
C PRO A 193 -8.69 -36.41 40.36
N LEU A 194 -7.62 -35.64 40.12
CA LEU A 194 -6.70 -35.85 39.00
C LEU A 194 -5.94 -37.17 39.21
N ASP A 195 -6.19 -38.13 38.31
CA ASP A 195 -5.28 -39.26 38.07
C ASP A 195 -4.26 -38.90 36.97
N ASP A 196 -3.07 -39.49 37.10
CA ASP A 196 -1.82 -39.25 36.37
C ASP A 196 -1.92 -39.20 34.82
N HIS A 197 -2.18 -38.01 34.28
CA HIS A 197 -2.00 -37.70 32.84
C HIS A 197 -1.16 -36.43 32.58
N ALA A 198 -0.23 -36.09 33.47
CA ALA A 198 0.69 -34.96 33.28
C ALA A 198 1.71 -35.16 32.13
N ASN A 199 1.83 -36.37 31.57
CA ASN A 199 2.76 -36.69 30.48
C ASN A 199 2.12 -36.87 29.09
N SER A 200 0.85 -36.47 28.91
CA SER A 200 0.20 -36.48 27.58
C SER A 200 -0.25 -35.09 27.09
N LEU A 201 0.32 -34.00 27.60
CA LEU A 201 0.03 -32.63 27.14
C LEU A 201 0.81 -32.20 25.89
N CYS A 202 1.57 -33.12 25.28
CA CYS A 202 2.27 -32.85 24.04
C CYS A 202 2.30 -34.11 23.18
N SER A 203 1.20 -34.46 22.52
CA SER A 203 1.30 -35.40 21.41
C SER A 203 0.29 -35.15 20.30
N SER A 204 0.84 -35.05 19.09
CA SER A 204 0.26 -35.34 17.77
C SER A 204 -0.61 -34.30 17.02
N GLY A 205 -1.08 -33.20 17.63
CA GLY A 205 -1.87 -32.18 16.90
C GLY A 205 -1.05 -31.03 16.26
N ILE A 206 0.15 -30.74 16.79
CA ILE A 206 0.91 -29.51 16.48
C ILE A 206 1.60 -29.57 15.11
N THR A 207 1.86 -30.76 14.58
CA THR A 207 2.62 -30.94 13.34
C THR A 207 1.76 -31.04 12.08
N ARG A 208 0.44 -31.25 12.21
CA ARG A 208 -0.46 -31.34 11.06
C ARG A 208 -1.12 -29.99 10.82
N ARG A 209 -0.45 -29.16 10.02
CA ARG A 209 -1.03 -27.92 9.50
C ARG A 209 -2.00 -28.28 8.39
N ASP A 210 -3.29 -28.28 8.70
CA ASP A 210 -4.32 -28.34 7.68
C ASP A 210 -4.33 -27.02 6.92
N TYR A 211 -3.89 -27.06 5.66
CA TYR A 211 -4.04 -25.92 4.76
C TYR A 211 -5.49 -25.84 4.33
N PHE A 212 -6.14 -24.71 4.62
CA PHE A 212 -7.50 -24.45 4.16
C PHE A 212 -7.41 -23.86 2.76
N GLU A 213 -8.06 -24.50 1.80
CA GLU A 213 -8.10 -24.00 0.43
C GLU A 213 -8.91 -22.71 0.34
N LEU A 214 -8.46 -21.81 -0.53
CA LEU A 214 -9.14 -20.55 -0.79
C LEU A 214 -10.51 -20.83 -1.39
N GLN A 215 -11.54 -20.46 -0.64
CA GLN A 215 -12.91 -20.62 -1.11
C GLN A 215 -13.26 -19.50 -2.10
N PRO A 216 -13.79 -19.83 -3.29
CA PRO A 216 -14.26 -18.81 -4.21
C PRO A 216 -15.39 -18.04 -3.55
N GLY A 217 -15.26 -16.72 -3.50
CA GLY A 217 -16.35 -15.87 -3.04
C GLY A 217 -17.57 -16.01 -3.97
N PRO A 218 -18.79 -15.76 -3.49
CA PRO A 218 -19.99 -15.87 -4.32
C PRO A 218 -19.87 -15.04 -5.60
N SER A 219 -20.39 -15.55 -6.71
CA SER A 219 -20.42 -14.82 -7.98
C SER A 219 -21.24 -13.54 -7.83
N LEU A 220 -20.74 -12.43 -8.38
CA LEU A 220 -21.48 -11.18 -8.36
C LEU A 220 -22.53 -11.20 -9.46
N ASP A 221 -23.80 -11.26 -9.08
CA ASP A 221 -24.91 -11.01 -10.01
C ASP A 221 -24.95 -9.51 -10.34
N LEU A 222 -24.74 -9.14 -11.59
CA LEU A 222 -24.69 -7.75 -12.04
C LEU A 222 -26.08 -7.12 -12.28
N GLN A 223 -27.13 -7.94 -12.42
CA GLN A 223 -28.49 -7.47 -12.70
C GLN A 223 -29.30 -7.30 -11.42
N LYS A 224 -29.05 -8.14 -10.41
CA LYS A 224 -29.77 -8.08 -9.14
C LYS A 224 -29.51 -6.75 -8.41
N ARG A 225 -30.57 -5.98 -8.19
CA ARG A 225 -30.55 -4.83 -7.27
C ARG A 225 -30.69 -5.31 -5.84
N SER A 226 -29.96 -4.70 -4.92
CA SER A 226 -30.19 -4.93 -3.49
C SER A 226 -31.40 -4.11 -3.05
N GLU A 227 -32.18 -4.66 -2.12
CA GLU A 227 -33.35 -3.98 -1.53
C GLU A 227 -32.97 -2.60 -0.97
N ALA A 228 -31.77 -2.49 -0.40
CA ALA A 228 -31.22 -1.25 0.13
C ALA A 228 -31.02 -0.18 -0.96
N ILE A 229 -30.64 -0.55 -2.18
CA ILE A 229 -30.49 0.40 -3.31
C ILE A 229 -31.86 0.79 -3.86
N GLU A 230 -32.79 -0.16 -3.96
CA GLU A 230 -34.15 0.12 -4.43
C GLU A 230 -34.88 1.10 -3.50
N ALA A 231 -34.72 0.93 -2.19
CA ALA A 231 -35.31 1.83 -1.19
C ALA A 231 -34.79 3.27 -1.28
N LYS A 232 -33.59 3.50 -1.83
CA LYS A 232 -32.97 4.83 -1.85
C LYS A 232 -33.51 5.78 -2.93
N ASN A 233 -34.29 5.34 -3.92
CA ASN A 233 -34.87 6.20 -4.97
C ASN A 233 -33.85 7.21 -5.58
N ILE A 234 -32.67 6.70 -5.95
CA ILE A 234 -31.54 7.52 -6.39
C ILE A 234 -31.84 8.17 -7.75
N ARG A 235 -31.64 9.49 -7.84
CA ARG A 235 -31.63 10.21 -9.12
C ARG A 235 -30.21 10.23 -9.68
N PRO A 236 -29.95 9.64 -10.85
CA PRO A 236 -28.61 9.62 -11.42
C PRO A 236 -28.16 11.03 -11.80
N THR A 237 -26.86 11.30 -11.69
CA THR A 237 -26.25 12.54 -12.19
C THR A 237 -26.15 12.52 -13.72
N ASP A 238 -26.27 13.69 -14.35
CA ASP A 238 -26.05 13.87 -15.79
C ASP A 238 -24.57 13.73 -16.18
N LYS A 239 -23.67 13.84 -15.20
CA LYS A 239 -22.22 13.70 -15.38
C LYS A 239 -21.85 12.27 -15.78
N LYS A 240 -20.94 12.12 -16.74
CA LYS A 240 -20.42 10.81 -17.14
C LYS A 240 -19.41 10.32 -16.11
N ILE A 241 -19.60 9.09 -15.63
CA ILE A 241 -18.77 8.52 -14.57
C ILE A 241 -17.74 7.57 -15.17
N GLY A 242 -16.49 7.73 -14.77
CA GLY A 242 -15.40 6.81 -15.04
C GLY A 242 -15.09 5.97 -13.80
N PHE A 243 -14.76 4.69 -13.97
CA PHE A 243 -14.36 3.84 -12.85
C PHE A 243 -13.13 3.00 -13.22
N ILE A 244 -12.11 3.11 -12.38
CA ILE A 244 -10.79 2.50 -12.59
C ILE A 244 -10.54 1.51 -11.46
N GLY A 245 -10.39 0.23 -11.83
CA GLY A 245 -10.12 -0.86 -10.90
C GLY A 245 -11.35 -1.72 -10.60
N LEU A 246 -11.44 -2.88 -11.24
CA LEU A 246 -12.49 -3.87 -11.03
C LEU A 246 -11.99 -5.00 -10.13
N GLY A 247 -11.49 -4.61 -8.96
CA GLY A 247 -11.12 -5.52 -7.88
C GLY A 247 -12.34 -6.09 -7.15
N MET A 248 -12.10 -6.69 -5.98
CA MET A 248 -13.17 -7.22 -5.13
C MET A 248 -14.19 -6.13 -4.79
N MET A 249 -13.74 -4.97 -4.30
CA MET A 249 -14.61 -3.82 -4.00
C MET A 249 -15.13 -3.14 -5.27
N GLY A 250 -14.24 -2.75 -6.19
CA GLY A 250 -14.60 -1.97 -7.37
C GLY A 250 -15.72 -2.57 -8.24
N GLN A 251 -15.76 -3.90 -8.39
CA GLN A 251 -16.85 -4.57 -9.12
C GLN A 251 -18.24 -4.32 -8.50
N ARG A 252 -18.34 -4.30 -7.17
CA ARG A 252 -19.58 -4.01 -6.45
C ARG A 252 -19.98 -2.55 -6.58
N LEU A 253 -19.01 -1.66 -6.46
CA LEU A 253 -19.24 -0.23 -6.58
C LEU A 253 -19.77 0.13 -7.97
N VAL A 254 -19.12 -0.39 -9.02
CA VAL A 254 -19.56 -0.20 -10.40
C VAL A 254 -20.94 -0.78 -10.64
N LYS A 255 -21.21 -1.99 -10.14
CA LYS A 255 -22.55 -2.59 -10.20
C LYS A 255 -23.58 -1.63 -9.63
N ASN A 256 -23.37 -1.11 -8.41
CA ASN A 256 -24.32 -0.21 -7.78
C ASN A 256 -24.52 1.06 -8.61
N LEU A 257 -23.46 1.69 -9.10
CA LEU A 257 -23.56 2.86 -9.98
C LEU A 257 -24.39 2.60 -11.24
N ILE A 258 -24.16 1.47 -11.92
CA ILE A 258 -24.93 1.08 -13.12
C ILE A 258 -26.38 0.82 -12.76
N THR A 259 -26.64 0.04 -11.72
CA THR A 259 -28.01 -0.29 -11.31
C THR A 259 -28.81 0.92 -10.84
N SER A 260 -28.15 1.95 -10.30
CA SER A 260 -28.74 3.25 -9.96
C SER A 260 -28.94 4.18 -11.18
N GLY A 261 -28.59 3.74 -12.39
CA GLY A 261 -28.85 4.45 -13.65
C GLY A 261 -27.73 5.40 -14.09
N HIS A 262 -26.56 5.39 -13.46
CA HIS A 262 -25.44 6.21 -13.89
C HIS A 262 -24.79 5.66 -15.17
N LYS A 263 -24.32 6.56 -16.03
CA LYS A 263 -23.53 6.19 -17.22
C LYS A 263 -22.07 5.97 -16.81
N VAL A 264 -21.62 4.72 -16.80
CA VAL A 264 -20.29 4.34 -16.31
C VAL A 264 -19.39 3.86 -17.46
N THR A 265 -18.18 4.42 -17.55
CA THR A 265 -17.07 3.88 -18.35
C THR A 265 -16.08 3.20 -17.42
N VAL A 266 -15.76 1.94 -17.69
CA VAL A 266 -14.88 1.14 -16.85
C VAL A 266 -13.53 0.92 -17.51
N TRP A 267 -12.50 0.84 -16.67
CA TRP A 267 -11.19 0.34 -17.04
C TRP A 267 -10.63 -0.54 -15.93
N ASN A 268 -9.94 -1.60 -16.33
CA ASN A 268 -9.17 -2.44 -15.42
C ASN A 268 -7.95 -3.00 -16.13
N ARG A 269 -6.83 -3.15 -15.39
CA ARG A 269 -5.58 -3.70 -15.94
C ARG A 269 -5.76 -5.08 -16.59
N THR A 270 -6.66 -5.90 -16.05
CA THR A 270 -7.06 -7.20 -16.59
C THR A 270 -8.39 -6.99 -17.32
N PRO A 271 -8.40 -6.84 -18.67
CA PRO A 271 -9.58 -6.42 -19.43
C PRO A 271 -10.73 -7.44 -19.35
N GLU A 272 -10.43 -8.70 -19.09
CA GLU A 272 -11.42 -9.78 -18.96
C GLU A 272 -12.43 -9.48 -17.84
N LYS A 273 -12.02 -8.76 -16.79
CA LYS A 273 -12.92 -8.36 -15.69
C LYS A 273 -13.95 -7.31 -16.10
N CYS A 274 -13.77 -6.62 -17.22
CA CYS A 274 -14.70 -5.62 -17.72
C CYS A 274 -15.83 -6.23 -18.56
N ILE A 275 -15.64 -7.44 -19.10
CA ILE A 275 -16.55 -8.05 -20.09
C ILE A 275 -17.99 -8.11 -19.58
N ASP A 276 -18.19 -8.56 -18.34
CA ASP A 276 -19.53 -8.71 -17.78
C ASP A 276 -20.19 -7.34 -17.49
N PHE A 277 -19.40 -6.31 -17.17
CA PHE A 277 -19.92 -4.95 -16.98
C PHE A 277 -20.36 -4.31 -18.29
N VAL A 278 -19.68 -4.62 -19.40
CA VAL A 278 -20.10 -4.15 -20.73
C VAL A 278 -21.46 -4.73 -21.12
N LYS A 279 -21.73 -6.00 -20.79
CA LYS A 279 -23.03 -6.65 -21.05
C LYS A 279 -24.19 -5.97 -20.33
N VAL A 280 -23.94 -5.38 -19.15
CA VAL A 280 -24.96 -4.67 -18.36
C VAL A 280 -24.96 -3.15 -18.59
N GLY A 281 -24.27 -2.67 -19.64
CA GLY A 281 -24.37 -1.29 -20.11
C GLY A 281 -23.19 -0.37 -19.78
N ALA A 282 -22.10 -0.88 -19.21
CA ALA A 282 -20.88 -0.09 -19.04
C ALA A 282 -20.15 0.11 -20.38
N GLN A 283 -19.50 1.25 -20.55
CA GLN A 283 -18.59 1.49 -21.67
C GLN A 283 -17.17 1.03 -21.31
N LEU A 284 -16.42 0.48 -22.26
CA LEU A 284 -15.04 0.07 -22.05
C LEU A 284 -14.05 1.14 -22.54
N ALA A 285 -13.07 1.47 -21.71
CA ALA A 285 -11.89 2.24 -22.08
C ALA A 285 -10.67 1.32 -22.21
N GLN A 286 -9.68 1.70 -23.03
CA GLN A 286 -8.46 0.91 -23.23
C GLN A 286 -7.35 1.33 -22.26
N THR A 287 -7.31 2.61 -21.90
CA THR A 287 -6.35 3.16 -20.94
C THR A 287 -7.04 4.00 -19.84
N PRO A 288 -6.38 4.21 -18.68
CA PRO A 288 -6.86 5.17 -17.68
C PRO A 288 -7.05 6.58 -18.25
N GLY A 289 -6.17 7.03 -19.15
CA GLY A 289 -6.28 8.30 -19.84
C GLY A 289 -7.56 8.42 -20.68
N ASP A 290 -7.95 7.36 -21.40
CA ASP A 290 -9.19 7.33 -22.19
C ASP A 290 -10.44 7.49 -21.30
N VAL A 291 -10.40 6.98 -20.06
CA VAL A 291 -11.48 7.17 -19.09
C VAL A 291 -11.63 8.65 -18.76
N VAL A 292 -10.51 9.34 -18.52
CA VAL A 292 -10.50 10.78 -18.20
C VAL A 292 -11.05 11.62 -19.35
N GLU A 293 -10.70 11.27 -20.59
CA GLU A 293 -11.20 11.99 -21.78
C GLU A 293 -12.73 11.87 -21.90
N LYS A 294 -13.28 10.66 -21.67
CA LYS A 294 -14.70 10.35 -21.88
C LYS A 294 -15.63 10.75 -20.73
N CYS A 295 -15.09 10.87 -19.51
CA CYS A 295 -15.88 11.04 -18.29
C CYS A 295 -15.63 12.37 -17.60
N ASP A 296 -16.57 12.84 -16.78
CA ASP A 296 -16.46 14.09 -16.02
C ASP A 296 -15.92 13.84 -14.61
N ILE A 297 -16.32 12.72 -14.00
CA ILE A 297 -15.88 12.29 -12.67
C ILE A 297 -15.30 10.89 -12.78
N ILE A 298 -14.08 10.68 -12.30
CA ILE A 298 -13.33 9.43 -12.41
C ILE A 298 -13.09 8.90 -10.99
N PHE A 299 -13.68 7.76 -10.66
CA PHE A 299 -13.43 7.04 -9.43
C PHE A 299 -12.29 6.02 -9.61
N CYS A 300 -11.41 5.91 -8.62
CA CYS A 300 -10.33 4.93 -8.60
C CYS A 300 -10.44 4.06 -7.34
N CYS A 301 -10.41 2.72 -7.49
CA CYS A 301 -10.42 1.78 -6.38
C CYS A 301 -9.51 0.59 -6.69
N VAL A 302 -8.27 0.65 -6.21
CA VAL A 302 -7.21 -0.33 -6.50
C VAL A 302 -6.55 -0.89 -5.24
N SER A 303 -5.47 -1.65 -5.39
CA SER A 303 -4.91 -2.48 -4.32
C SER A 303 -4.13 -1.72 -3.24
N GLY A 304 -3.71 -0.48 -3.51
CA GLY A 304 -2.90 0.31 -2.58
C GLY A 304 -2.11 1.44 -3.25
N PRO A 305 -1.22 2.11 -2.49
CA PRO A 305 -0.50 3.31 -2.92
C PRO A 305 0.23 3.17 -4.25
N ASP A 306 1.03 2.11 -4.42
CA ASP A 306 1.83 1.91 -5.64
C ASP A 306 0.97 1.74 -6.90
N ALA A 307 -0.19 1.09 -6.75
CA ALA A 307 -1.13 0.91 -7.85
C ALA A 307 -1.79 2.23 -8.22
N SER A 308 -2.22 3.03 -7.24
CA SER A 308 -2.78 4.37 -7.47
C SER A 308 -1.75 5.28 -8.16
N LYS A 309 -0.51 5.35 -7.64
CA LYS A 309 0.57 6.12 -8.27
C LYS A 309 0.84 5.66 -9.69
N SER A 310 0.90 4.36 -9.94
CA SER A 310 1.15 3.82 -11.29
C SER A 310 0.06 4.20 -12.28
N LEU A 311 -1.20 4.31 -11.85
CA LEU A 311 -2.31 4.72 -12.72
C LEU A 311 -2.32 6.22 -12.99
N VAL A 312 -1.93 7.03 -12.00
CA VAL A 312 -1.87 8.48 -12.14
C VAL A 312 -0.68 8.89 -12.99
N PHE A 313 0.53 8.47 -12.61
CA PHE A 313 1.79 8.88 -13.21
C PHE A 313 2.26 8.00 -14.37
N GLY A 314 1.61 6.86 -14.60
CA GLY A 314 2.00 5.93 -15.66
C GLY A 314 1.76 6.45 -17.07
N ASN A 315 2.33 5.76 -18.04
CA ASN A 315 2.07 6.01 -19.45
C ASN A 315 0.59 5.78 -19.76
N CYS A 316 -0.02 6.68 -20.53
CA CYS A 316 -1.47 6.68 -20.76
C CYS A 316 -2.29 6.70 -19.46
N GLY A 317 -1.70 7.22 -18.38
CA GLY A 317 -2.32 7.38 -17.07
C GLY A 317 -3.26 8.58 -17.00
N ILE A 318 -3.76 8.84 -15.79
CA ILE A 318 -4.72 9.92 -15.52
C ILE A 318 -4.18 11.29 -15.98
N LEU A 319 -2.91 11.58 -15.68
CA LEU A 319 -2.31 12.87 -16.02
C LEU A 319 -2.27 13.13 -17.53
N SER A 320 -2.01 12.10 -18.34
CA SER A 320 -1.99 12.21 -19.81
C SER A 320 -3.38 12.48 -20.41
N GLY A 321 -4.45 11.98 -19.77
CA GLY A 321 -5.82 12.30 -20.15
C GLY A 321 -6.21 13.73 -19.78
N LEU A 322 -5.76 14.20 -18.60
CA LEU A 322 -6.03 15.58 -18.14
C LEU A 322 -5.39 16.63 -19.05
N GLU A 323 -4.20 16.38 -19.59
CA GLU A 323 -3.50 17.30 -20.52
C GLU A 323 -4.32 17.65 -21.78
N LYS A 324 -5.21 16.75 -22.20
CA LYS A 324 -6.05 16.92 -23.39
C LYS A 324 -7.40 17.57 -23.09
N CYS A 325 -7.71 17.81 -21.81
CA CYS A 325 -9.00 18.32 -21.36
C CYS A 325 -8.90 19.79 -20.93
N SER A 326 -10.03 20.49 -20.97
CA SER A 326 -10.09 21.85 -20.44
C SER A 326 -9.84 21.85 -18.92
N PRO A 327 -9.03 22.79 -18.39
CA PRO A 327 -8.81 22.93 -16.95
C PRO A 327 -10.14 23.08 -16.18
N GLY A 328 -10.19 22.50 -14.98
CA GLY A 328 -11.33 22.47 -14.06
C GLY A 328 -12.44 21.47 -14.44
N SER A 329 -12.43 20.93 -15.66
CA SER A 329 -13.57 20.15 -16.17
C SER A 329 -13.68 18.73 -15.60
N LYS A 330 -12.55 18.15 -15.15
CA LYS A 330 -12.46 16.74 -14.74
C LYS A 330 -12.24 16.61 -13.23
N GLY A 331 -12.99 15.73 -12.58
CA GLY A 331 -12.82 15.38 -11.17
C GLY A 331 -12.26 13.97 -11.00
N TYR A 332 -11.23 13.81 -10.18
CA TYR A 332 -10.67 12.51 -9.81
C TYR A 332 -10.98 12.23 -8.34
N VAL A 333 -11.58 11.08 -8.08
CA VAL A 333 -12.00 10.62 -6.76
C VAL A 333 -11.22 9.35 -6.39
N GLU A 334 -10.29 9.48 -5.45
CA GLU A 334 -9.47 8.37 -4.98
C GLU A 334 -10.16 7.63 -3.83
N MET A 335 -10.64 6.42 -4.09
CA MET A 335 -11.33 5.59 -3.09
C MET A 335 -10.42 4.50 -2.51
N THR A 336 -9.20 4.37 -3.01
CA THR A 336 -8.22 3.39 -2.51
C THR A 336 -7.73 3.80 -1.13
N THR A 337 -7.57 2.83 -0.23
CA THR A 337 -6.86 3.05 1.02
C THR A 337 -5.37 3.25 0.76
N ILE A 338 -4.92 4.50 0.86
CA ILE A 338 -3.54 4.96 0.67
C ILE A 338 -3.04 5.74 1.88
N ASP A 339 -1.74 5.99 1.96
CA ASP A 339 -1.17 6.93 2.94
C ASP A 339 -1.44 8.39 2.56
N PRO A 340 -1.49 9.31 3.55
CA PRO A 340 -1.78 10.71 3.29
C PRO A 340 -0.74 11.41 2.40
N ILE A 341 0.53 10.97 2.44
CA ILE A 341 1.58 11.55 1.57
C ILE A 341 1.27 11.20 0.11
N THR A 342 0.99 9.93 -0.18
CA THR A 342 0.60 9.50 -1.53
C THR A 342 -0.65 10.22 -2.02
N SER A 343 -1.65 10.42 -1.16
CA SER A 343 -2.86 11.18 -1.53
C SER A 343 -2.53 12.63 -1.90
N GLN A 344 -1.67 13.28 -1.10
CA GLN A 344 -1.19 14.64 -1.36
C GLN A 344 -0.41 14.75 -2.68
N GLU A 345 0.53 13.83 -2.93
CA GLU A 345 1.32 13.79 -4.18
C GLU A 345 0.41 13.64 -5.42
N ILE A 346 -0.61 12.78 -5.33
CA ILE A 346 -1.59 12.59 -6.41
C ILE A 346 -2.43 13.85 -6.60
N ALA A 347 -2.89 14.46 -5.50
CA ALA A 347 -3.68 15.69 -5.54
C ALA A 347 -2.92 16.83 -6.20
N GLU A 348 -1.66 17.04 -5.83
CA GLU A 348 -0.79 18.07 -6.41
C GLU A 348 -0.58 17.83 -7.91
N ALA A 349 -0.32 16.59 -8.32
CA ALA A 349 -0.12 16.27 -9.73
C ALA A 349 -1.38 16.51 -10.57
N ILE A 350 -2.55 16.13 -10.06
CA ILE A 350 -3.84 16.30 -10.74
C ILE A 350 -4.22 17.78 -10.84
N THR A 351 -4.10 18.52 -9.74
CA THR A 351 -4.42 19.96 -9.71
C THR A 351 -3.48 20.78 -10.58
N HIS A 352 -2.19 20.43 -10.64
CA HIS A 352 -1.22 21.07 -11.53
C HIS A 352 -1.55 20.85 -13.03
N LYS A 353 -2.25 19.76 -13.37
CA LYS A 353 -2.77 19.50 -14.72
C LYS A 353 -4.18 20.04 -14.94
N GLY A 354 -4.71 20.84 -14.01
CA GLY A 354 -6.03 21.44 -14.10
C GLY A 354 -7.18 20.49 -13.75
N GLY A 355 -6.94 19.33 -13.13
CA GLY A 355 -8.00 18.49 -12.60
C GLY A 355 -8.45 18.92 -11.19
N ARG A 356 -9.61 18.44 -10.75
CA ARG A 356 -10.07 18.52 -9.36
C ARG A 356 -9.80 17.19 -8.65
N TYR A 357 -9.41 17.24 -7.38
CA TYR A 357 -9.07 16.05 -6.60
C TYR A 357 -9.92 15.94 -5.33
N LEU A 358 -10.42 14.73 -5.08
CA LEU A 358 -11.10 14.36 -3.84
C LEU A 358 -10.57 12.99 -3.41
N GLU A 359 -10.09 12.87 -2.18
CA GLU A 359 -9.95 11.54 -1.58
C GLU A 359 -11.27 11.16 -0.93
N ALA A 360 -11.70 9.92 -1.12
CA ALA A 360 -12.92 9.36 -0.57
C ALA A 360 -12.72 7.88 -0.23
N PRO A 361 -11.72 7.52 0.61
CA PRO A 361 -11.52 6.15 1.03
C PRO A 361 -12.80 5.57 1.64
N ILE A 362 -12.97 4.27 1.40
CA ILE A 362 -14.13 3.51 1.84
C ILE A 362 -13.80 2.59 3.01
N SER A 363 -14.73 2.51 3.94
CA SER A 363 -14.70 1.55 5.04
C SER A 363 -15.97 0.69 5.00
N GLY A 364 -15.77 -0.63 5.10
CA GLY A 364 -16.84 -1.62 5.06
C GLY A 364 -16.40 -2.93 4.40
N SER A 365 -17.21 -3.97 4.60
CA SER A 365 -16.96 -5.30 4.04
C SER A 365 -17.41 -5.40 2.58
N ARG A 366 -17.03 -6.50 1.92
CA ARG A 366 -17.56 -6.85 0.60
C ARG A 366 -19.09 -6.84 0.56
N GLN A 367 -19.76 -7.42 1.56
CA GLN A 367 -21.22 -7.48 1.62
C GLN A 367 -21.82 -6.08 1.68
N MET A 368 -21.26 -5.21 2.52
CA MET A 368 -21.69 -3.81 2.60
C MET A 368 -21.48 -3.06 1.27
N ALA A 369 -20.47 -3.42 0.47
CA ALA A 369 -20.32 -2.87 -0.87
C ALA A 369 -21.41 -3.36 -1.83
N GLU A 370 -21.82 -4.64 -1.76
CA GLU A 370 -22.95 -5.17 -2.55
C GLU A 370 -24.28 -4.48 -2.16
N ASP A 371 -24.44 -4.16 -0.88
CA ASP A 371 -25.67 -3.54 -0.37
C ASP A 371 -25.68 -2.00 -0.50
N GLY A 372 -24.58 -1.39 -0.96
CA GLY A 372 -24.45 0.07 -1.00
C GLY A 372 -24.48 0.69 0.40
N ALA A 373 -23.96 -0.01 1.40
CA ALA A 373 -24.03 0.34 2.81
C ALA A 373 -22.67 0.75 3.40
N LEU A 374 -21.69 1.10 2.54
CA LEU A 374 -20.35 1.52 2.96
C LEU A 374 -20.36 2.83 3.75
N LEU A 375 -19.21 3.12 4.37
CA LEU A 375 -18.87 4.41 4.91
C LEU A 375 -17.85 5.08 3.99
N ILE A 376 -18.13 6.31 3.55
CA ILE A 376 -17.22 7.11 2.72
C ILE A 376 -16.66 8.27 3.55
N LEU A 377 -15.34 8.45 3.49
CA LEU A 377 -14.62 9.48 4.25
C LEU A 377 -13.97 10.47 3.28
N GLY A 378 -14.72 11.48 2.85
CA GLY A 378 -14.31 12.47 1.87
C GLY A 378 -13.45 13.59 2.45
N ALA A 379 -12.37 13.96 1.75
CA ALA A 379 -11.61 15.18 2.01
C ALA A 379 -10.95 15.74 0.74
N GLY A 380 -10.77 17.06 0.65
CA GLY A 380 -10.25 17.74 -0.54
C GLY A 380 -11.26 18.70 -1.16
N ASP A 381 -11.53 18.58 -2.46
CA ASP A 381 -12.44 19.49 -3.17
C ASP A 381 -13.91 19.31 -2.72
N ARG A 382 -14.46 20.33 -2.06
CA ARG A 382 -15.84 20.35 -1.55
C ARG A 382 -16.88 20.32 -2.67
N GLU A 383 -16.63 21.00 -3.77
CA GLU A 383 -17.58 21.05 -4.89
C GLU A 383 -17.62 19.70 -5.61
N LEU A 384 -16.47 19.06 -5.79
CA LEU A 384 -16.39 17.70 -6.32
C LEU A 384 -17.12 16.70 -5.40
N PHE A 385 -16.98 16.84 -4.08
CA PHE A 385 -17.73 16.02 -3.12
C PHE A 385 -19.25 16.16 -3.31
N THR A 386 -19.76 17.39 -3.40
CA THR A 386 -21.18 17.65 -3.67
C THR A 386 -21.62 17.12 -5.03
N ASN A 387 -20.80 17.27 -6.07
CA ASN A 387 -21.07 16.73 -7.40
C ASN A 387 -21.15 15.19 -7.43
N CYS A 388 -20.54 14.51 -6.46
CA CYS A 388 -20.57 13.05 -6.29
C CYS A 388 -21.70 12.56 -5.38
N GLU A 389 -22.58 13.43 -4.85
CA GLU A 389 -23.58 13.08 -3.84
C GLU A 389 -24.46 11.89 -4.25
N SER A 390 -25.01 11.90 -5.48
CA SER A 390 -25.84 10.79 -5.98
C SER A 390 -25.06 9.48 -6.12
N CYS A 391 -23.79 9.56 -6.54
CA CYS A 391 -22.90 8.40 -6.59
C CYS A 391 -22.61 7.89 -5.18
N PHE A 392 -22.25 8.75 -4.23
CA PHE A 392 -21.99 8.36 -2.85
C PHE A 392 -23.23 7.77 -2.17
N PHE A 393 -24.41 8.29 -2.47
CA PHE A 393 -25.66 7.74 -1.96
C PHE A 393 -25.94 6.33 -2.49
N ALA A 394 -25.58 6.04 -3.75
CA ALA A 394 -25.63 4.69 -4.32
C ALA A 394 -24.63 3.72 -3.66
N LEU A 395 -23.45 4.21 -3.28
CA LEU A 395 -22.35 3.40 -2.79
C LEU A 395 -22.34 3.19 -1.27
N SER A 396 -22.95 4.10 -0.52
CA SER A 396 -22.75 4.21 0.93
C SER A 396 -24.05 4.37 1.70
N LYS A 397 -24.03 3.96 2.97
CA LYS A 397 -25.04 4.34 3.95
C LYS A 397 -24.82 5.79 4.41
N ASN A 398 -23.57 6.16 4.63
CA ASN A 398 -23.16 7.49 5.05
C ASN A 398 -21.89 7.92 4.31
N ALA A 399 -21.86 9.18 3.88
CA ALA A 399 -20.68 9.84 3.34
C ALA A 399 -20.38 11.09 4.16
N TYR A 400 -19.20 11.13 4.79
CA TYR A 400 -18.76 12.26 5.60
C TYR A 400 -17.75 13.09 4.83
N TYR A 401 -17.94 14.40 4.81
CA TYR A 401 -16.91 15.34 4.39
C TYR A 401 -16.14 15.82 5.62
N LEU A 402 -14.88 15.44 5.74
CA LEU A 402 -14.05 15.68 6.93
C LEU A 402 -13.37 17.05 6.89
N SER A 403 -12.72 17.38 5.77
CA SER A 403 -12.01 18.66 5.60
C SER A 403 -11.75 19.00 4.14
N CYS A 404 -11.42 20.27 3.86
CA CYS A 404 -10.83 20.67 2.59
C CYS A 404 -9.36 20.25 2.44
N ASP A 405 -8.67 19.99 3.55
CA ASP A 405 -7.28 19.54 3.54
C ASP A 405 -7.19 18.08 3.06
N VAL A 406 -6.31 17.83 2.08
CA VAL A 406 -6.08 16.51 1.52
C VAL A 406 -5.22 15.69 2.49
N GLY A 407 -5.56 14.42 2.65
CA GLY A 407 -4.91 13.48 3.56
C GLY A 407 -5.70 13.24 4.85
N SER A 408 -6.67 14.09 5.22
CA SER A 408 -7.51 13.88 6.40
C SER A 408 -8.42 12.65 6.29
N GLY A 409 -8.99 12.39 5.11
CA GLY A 409 -9.75 11.18 4.81
C GLY A 409 -8.87 9.94 4.87
N SER A 410 -7.68 10.00 4.27
CA SER A 410 -6.70 8.91 4.34
C SER A 410 -6.27 8.61 5.78
N LYS A 411 -5.95 9.65 6.58
CA LYS A 411 -5.59 9.51 8.01
C LYS A 411 -6.72 8.86 8.81
N MET A 412 -7.94 9.37 8.70
CA MET A 412 -9.09 8.82 9.43
C MET A 412 -9.36 7.37 9.05
N ASN A 413 -9.31 7.05 7.76
CA ASN A 413 -9.51 5.67 7.29
C ASN A 413 -8.44 4.71 7.81
N LEU A 414 -7.16 5.13 7.84
CA LEU A 414 -6.08 4.32 8.39
C LEU A 414 -6.22 4.10 9.90
N ILE A 415 -6.67 5.10 10.65
CA ILE A 415 -6.93 4.97 12.10
C ILE A 415 -8.06 3.96 12.35
N LEU A 416 -9.15 4.03 11.57
CA LEU A 416 -10.23 3.05 11.66
C LEU A 416 -9.76 1.64 11.28
N SER A 417 -9.03 1.50 10.17
CA SER A 417 -8.50 0.21 9.73
C SER A 417 -7.50 -0.39 10.71
N MET A 418 -6.68 0.45 11.35
CA MET A 418 -5.80 0.06 12.45
C MET A 418 -6.60 -0.56 13.60
N LEU A 419 -7.64 0.13 14.07
CA LEU A 419 -8.47 -0.36 15.17
C LEU A 419 -9.14 -1.70 14.82
N MET A 420 -9.68 -1.83 13.61
CA MET A 420 -10.25 -3.12 13.14
C MET A 420 -9.19 -4.23 13.13
N GLY A 421 -8.00 -3.95 12.61
CA GLY A 421 -6.90 -4.93 12.54
C GLY A 421 -6.46 -5.42 13.92
N ILE A 422 -6.36 -4.53 14.90
CA ILE A 422 -6.05 -4.89 16.29
C ILE A 422 -7.17 -5.76 16.89
N SER A 423 -8.43 -5.39 16.68
CA SER A 423 -9.58 -6.17 17.17
C SER A 423 -9.61 -7.59 16.57
N HIS A 424 -9.29 -7.74 15.29
CA HIS A 424 -9.17 -9.07 14.66
C HIS A 424 -8.04 -9.90 15.27
N ALA A 425 -6.87 -9.29 15.52
CA ALA A 425 -5.73 -9.96 16.14
C ALA A 425 -6.05 -10.40 17.58
N ALA A 426 -6.65 -9.50 18.37
CA ALA A 426 -7.03 -9.79 19.75
C ALA A 426 -8.08 -10.92 19.84
N LEU A 427 -9.08 -10.92 18.94
CA LEU A 427 -10.05 -12.00 18.85
C LEU A 427 -9.39 -13.34 18.49
N ALA A 428 -8.48 -13.33 17.53
CA ALA A 428 -7.74 -14.50 17.11
C ALA A 428 -6.92 -15.11 18.25
N GLU A 429 -6.19 -14.30 19.01
CA GLU A 429 -5.45 -14.74 20.20
C GLU A 429 -6.38 -15.30 21.28
N ALA A 430 -7.49 -14.61 21.57
CA ALA A 430 -8.48 -15.06 22.56
C ALA A 430 -9.08 -16.42 22.16
N MET A 431 -9.49 -16.59 20.90
CA MET A 431 -10.04 -17.86 20.42
C MET A 431 -8.99 -18.98 20.44
N ALA A 432 -7.73 -18.69 20.10
CA ALA A 432 -6.65 -19.66 20.19
C ALA A 432 -6.38 -20.07 21.64
N LEU A 433 -6.40 -19.12 22.58
CA LEU A 433 -6.22 -19.39 24.00
C LEU A 433 -7.37 -20.21 24.60
N VAL A 434 -8.62 -19.89 24.25
CA VAL A 434 -9.82 -20.67 24.67
C VAL A 434 -9.66 -22.14 24.28
N GLU A 435 -9.22 -22.41 23.04
CA GLU A 435 -8.95 -23.78 22.58
C GLU A 435 -7.80 -24.43 23.36
N ARG A 436 -6.71 -23.70 23.63
CA ARG A 436 -5.57 -24.21 24.44
C ARG A 436 -5.93 -24.51 25.89
N CYS A 437 -6.89 -23.77 26.45
CA CYS A 437 -7.46 -24.02 27.77
C CYS A 437 -8.50 -25.16 27.78
N ASN A 438 -8.73 -25.84 26.65
CA ASN A 438 -9.76 -26.87 26.48
C ASN A 438 -11.19 -26.37 26.77
N LEU A 439 -11.46 -25.09 26.48
CA LEU A 439 -12.79 -24.48 26.60
C LEU A 439 -13.51 -24.46 25.24
N SER A 440 -14.85 -24.44 25.28
CA SER A 440 -15.67 -24.36 24.07
C SER A 440 -15.56 -22.97 23.42
N GLN A 441 -15.04 -22.91 22.18
CA GLN A 441 -15.02 -21.69 21.37
C GLN A 441 -16.44 -21.17 21.08
N THR A 442 -17.43 -22.06 20.95
CA THR A 442 -18.84 -21.69 20.76
C THR A 442 -19.38 -20.94 21.97
N ASN A 443 -19.20 -21.50 23.18
CA ASN A 443 -19.67 -20.86 24.41
C ASN A 443 -18.96 -19.52 24.64
N PHE A 444 -17.68 -19.43 24.29
CA PHE A 444 -16.94 -18.17 24.38
C PHE A 444 -17.57 -17.08 23.51
N LEU A 445 -17.93 -17.38 22.25
CA LEU A 445 -18.58 -16.42 21.37
C LEU A 445 -19.98 -16.02 21.88
N GLU A 446 -20.78 -16.98 22.35
CA GLU A 446 -22.10 -16.69 22.96
C GLU A 446 -21.97 -15.75 24.17
N ILE A 447 -20.99 -16.00 25.05
CA ILE A 447 -20.73 -15.13 26.21
C ILE A 447 -20.23 -13.75 25.77
N LEU A 448 -19.38 -13.68 24.74
CA LEU A 448 -18.86 -12.43 24.19
C LEU A 448 -19.99 -11.54 23.66
N GLU A 449 -20.99 -12.14 22.99
CA GLU A 449 -22.15 -11.44 22.43
C GLU A 449 -23.11 -10.87 23.47
N LEU A 450 -23.20 -11.51 24.64
CA LEU A 450 -23.98 -11.01 25.78
C LEU A 450 -23.24 -9.94 26.60
N GLY A 451 -21.92 -9.86 26.43
CA GLY A 451 -21.06 -8.97 27.20
C GLY A 451 -20.91 -7.56 26.61
N PRO A 452 -20.17 -6.67 27.31
CA PRO A 452 -19.94 -5.29 26.86
C PRO A 452 -19.03 -5.19 25.62
N LEU A 453 -18.39 -6.28 25.22
CA LEU A 453 -17.55 -6.36 24.01
C LEU A 453 -18.36 -6.78 22.77
N SER A 454 -19.68 -6.96 22.91
CA SER A 454 -20.57 -7.34 21.81
C SER A 454 -20.46 -6.35 20.66
N SER A 455 -20.07 -6.85 19.49
CA SER A 455 -19.97 -6.07 18.27
C SER A 455 -20.10 -6.98 17.06
N THR A 456 -20.78 -6.48 16.02
CA THR A 456 -20.99 -7.21 14.76
C THR A 456 -19.68 -7.69 14.14
N LEU A 457 -18.63 -6.87 14.23
CA LEU A 457 -17.29 -7.22 13.73
C LEU A 457 -16.71 -8.46 14.43
N LEU A 458 -16.79 -8.53 15.77
CA LEU A 458 -16.25 -9.67 16.51
C LEU A 458 -17.10 -10.93 16.33
N SER A 459 -18.43 -10.79 16.32
CA SER A 459 -19.35 -11.92 16.08
C SER A 459 -19.14 -12.56 14.72
N GLU A 460 -19.17 -11.78 13.64
CA GLU A 460 -19.02 -12.30 12.27
C GLU A 460 -17.67 -13.00 12.07
N LYS A 461 -16.59 -12.38 12.55
CA LYS A 461 -15.25 -12.95 12.41
C LYS A 461 -15.02 -14.12 13.36
N GLY A 462 -15.60 -14.09 14.54
CA GLY A 462 -15.58 -15.21 15.48
C GLY A 462 -16.26 -16.45 14.90
N GLN A 463 -17.43 -16.29 14.26
CA GLN A 463 -18.12 -17.39 13.59
C GLN A 463 -17.31 -17.94 12.40
N ALA A 464 -16.67 -17.08 11.61
CA ALA A 464 -15.78 -17.51 10.53
C ALA A 464 -14.57 -18.29 11.06
N MET A 465 -13.98 -17.84 12.17
CA MET A 465 -12.90 -18.56 12.86
C MET A 465 -13.41 -19.91 13.38
N LEU A 466 -14.54 -19.96 14.09
CA LEU A 466 -15.12 -21.18 14.67
C LEU A 466 -15.39 -22.25 13.59
N SER A 467 -16.05 -21.86 12.50
CA SER A 467 -16.37 -22.74 11.36
C SER A 467 -15.15 -23.08 10.49
N ARG A 468 -14.00 -22.44 10.73
CA ARG A 468 -12.79 -22.52 9.89
C ARG A 468 -13.07 -22.20 8.41
N TYR A 469 -14.08 -21.35 8.16
CA TYR A 469 -14.51 -20.97 6.83
C TYR A 469 -14.11 -19.52 6.54
N PHE A 470 -13.01 -19.36 5.81
CA PHE A 470 -12.37 -18.05 5.56
C PHE A 470 -12.71 -17.47 4.19
N ALA A 471 -13.99 -17.47 3.81
CA ALA A 471 -14.44 -16.85 2.57
C ALA A 471 -14.16 -15.34 2.57
N THR A 472 -13.52 -14.87 1.50
CA THR A 472 -12.88 -13.56 1.48
C THR A 472 -13.91 -12.42 1.41
N ASN A 473 -14.16 -11.77 2.55
CA ASN A 473 -14.92 -10.53 2.65
C ASN A 473 -14.00 -9.31 2.70
N THR A 474 -12.88 -9.46 3.39
CA THR A 474 -11.77 -8.50 3.38
C THR A 474 -10.48 -9.31 3.33
N SER A 475 -9.65 -9.11 2.31
CA SER A 475 -8.44 -9.92 2.15
C SER A 475 -7.39 -9.58 3.22
N LEU A 476 -6.81 -10.61 3.83
CA LEU A 476 -5.81 -10.49 4.90
C LEU A 476 -4.63 -9.60 4.49
N LYS A 477 -4.16 -9.73 3.23
CA LYS A 477 -3.07 -8.89 2.71
C LYS A 477 -3.39 -7.38 2.70
N TYR A 478 -4.66 -7.00 2.53
CA TYR A 478 -5.05 -5.58 2.53
C TYR A 478 -5.13 -5.04 3.95
N GLN A 479 -5.62 -5.82 4.91
CA GLN A 479 -5.55 -5.44 6.33
C GLN A 479 -4.11 -5.30 6.81
N GLN A 480 -3.22 -6.20 6.40
CA GLN A 480 -1.79 -6.10 6.71
C GLN A 480 -1.15 -4.87 6.07
N LYS A 481 -1.50 -4.55 4.81
CA LYS A 481 -1.10 -3.29 4.16
C LYS A 481 -1.53 -2.10 5.02
N ASP A 482 -2.79 -2.06 5.45
CA ASP A 482 -3.33 -0.92 6.20
C ASP A 482 -2.67 -0.76 7.56
N LEU A 483 -2.39 -1.86 8.28
CA LEU A 483 -1.62 -1.82 9.52
C LEU A 483 -0.21 -1.25 9.28
N ASN A 484 0.43 -1.62 8.17
CA ASN A 484 1.74 -1.07 7.79
C ASN A 484 1.67 0.42 7.46
N LEU A 485 0.63 0.87 6.74
CA LEU A 485 0.42 2.30 6.45
C LEU A 485 0.10 3.10 7.71
N ALA A 486 -0.68 2.53 8.64
CA ALA A 486 -0.93 3.12 9.94
C ALA A 486 0.38 3.26 10.74
N LEU A 487 1.23 2.23 10.77
CA LEU A 487 2.56 2.30 11.40
C LEU A 487 3.43 3.42 10.84
N SER A 488 3.45 3.59 9.52
CA SER A 488 4.12 4.72 8.88
C SER A 488 3.53 6.06 9.30
N LEU A 489 2.20 6.18 9.39
CA LEU A 489 1.53 7.38 9.87
C LEU A 489 1.88 7.69 11.34
N GLY A 490 1.88 6.67 12.20
CA GLY A 490 2.30 6.81 13.61
C GLY A 490 3.73 7.32 13.72
N ASN A 491 4.64 6.82 12.89
CA ASN A 491 6.02 7.29 12.83
C ASN A 491 6.13 8.76 12.40
N MET A 492 5.34 9.19 11.41
CA MET A 492 5.30 10.61 10.98
C MET A 492 4.83 11.55 12.09
N CYS A 493 3.93 11.07 12.95
CA CYS A 493 3.39 11.83 14.08
C CYS A 493 4.18 11.63 15.38
N GLU A 494 5.30 10.90 15.34
CA GLU A 494 6.07 10.49 16.53
C GLU A 494 5.22 9.80 17.61
N GLN A 495 4.14 9.12 17.20
CA GLN A 495 3.20 8.43 18.09
C GLN A 495 3.58 6.94 18.21
N PRO A 496 3.94 6.45 19.41
CA PRO A 496 4.19 5.03 19.63
C PRO A 496 2.92 4.20 19.41
N MET A 497 3.05 3.09 18.67
CA MET A 497 1.92 2.21 18.30
C MET A 497 2.24 0.73 18.55
N LEU A 498 2.42 0.37 19.82
CA LEU A 498 2.88 -0.96 20.26
C LEU A 498 1.92 -2.08 19.84
N LEU A 499 0.62 -1.91 20.07
CA LEU A 499 -0.40 -2.91 19.73
C LEU A 499 -0.49 -3.13 18.22
N THR A 500 -0.46 -2.03 17.45
CA THR A 500 -0.47 -2.08 15.99
C THR A 500 0.75 -2.81 15.44
N ALA A 501 1.93 -2.59 16.03
CA ALA A 501 3.16 -3.26 15.61
C ALA A 501 3.08 -4.78 15.84
N ALA A 502 2.64 -5.20 17.03
CA ALA A 502 2.44 -6.62 17.34
C ALA A 502 1.40 -7.27 16.41
N ALA A 503 0.25 -6.62 16.21
CA ALA A 503 -0.78 -7.09 15.29
C ALA A 503 -0.23 -7.22 13.86
N ASN A 504 0.53 -6.24 13.36
CA ASN A 504 1.11 -6.30 12.02
C ASN A 504 2.03 -7.51 11.83
N GLU A 505 2.84 -7.86 12.83
CA GLU A 505 3.69 -9.06 12.77
C GLU A 505 2.86 -10.35 12.76
N LEU A 506 1.77 -10.41 13.53
CA LEU A 506 0.83 -11.54 13.49
C LEU A 506 0.20 -11.69 12.08
N PHE A 507 -0.22 -10.59 11.46
CA PHE A 507 -0.73 -10.61 10.09
C PHE A 507 0.35 -11.04 9.08
N LYS A 508 1.61 -10.62 9.24
CA LYS A 508 2.73 -11.11 8.41
C LYS A 508 2.97 -12.60 8.60
N HIS A 509 2.84 -13.11 9.82
CA HIS A 509 2.90 -14.56 10.09
C HIS A 509 1.81 -15.29 9.31
N ALA A 510 0.55 -14.87 9.41
CA ALA A 510 -0.54 -15.50 8.67
C ALA A 510 -0.34 -15.45 7.14
N LYS A 511 0.28 -14.39 6.61
CA LYS A 511 0.69 -14.32 5.20
C LYS A 511 1.75 -15.36 4.84
N LEU A 512 2.75 -15.57 5.71
CA LEU A 512 3.79 -16.60 5.54
C LEU A 512 3.18 -18.00 5.46
N LEU A 513 2.10 -18.24 6.22
CA LEU A 513 1.29 -19.46 6.18
C LEU A 513 0.38 -19.57 4.94
N ARG A 514 0.54 -18.68 3.94
CA ARG A 514 -0.21 -18.65 2.66
C ARG A 514 -1.68 -18.23 2.77
N TYR A 515 -2.09 -17.57 3.85
CA TYR A 515 -3.45 -17.04 4.00
C TYR A 515 -3.64 -15.60 3.48
N SER A 516 -2.73 -15.11 2.63
CA SER A 516 -2.74 -13.72 2.13
C SER A 516 -4.05 -13.34 1.44
N ASP A 517 -4.60 -14.24 0.62
CA ASP A 517 -5.80 -13.99 -0.17
C ASP A 517 -7.11 -14.34 0.56
N HIS A 518 -7.03 -15.04 1.69
CA HIS A 518 -8.18 -15.39 2.51
C HIS A 518 -8.73 -14.18 3.25
N ASP A 519 -9.88 -14.36 3.90
CA ASP A 519 -10.44 -13.33 4.78
C ASP A 519 -9.48 -12.96 5.93
N VAL A 520 -9.60 -11.73 6.44
CA VAL A 520 -8.88 -11.26 7.63
C VAL A 520 -9.03 -12.18 8.83
N SER A 521 -10.16 -12.90 8.97
CA SER A 521 -10.36 -13.91 10.02
C SER A 521 -9.33 -15.05 9.99
N ALA A 522 -8.67 -15.30 8.85
CA ALA A 522 -7.60 -16.29 8.76
C ALA A 522 -6.33 -15.90 9.55
N VAL A 523 -6.26 -14.67 10.10
CA VAL A 523 -5.22 -14.28 11.08
C VAL A 523 -5.21 -15.21 12.30
N TYR A 524 -6.36 -15.81 12.63
CA TYR A 524 -6.49 -16.87 13.62
C TYR A 524 -5.49 -18.01 13.45
N LEU A 525 -5.20 -18.40 12.20
CA LEU A 525 -4.26 -19.47 11.92
C LEU A 525 -2.81 -19.06 12.21
N GLY A 526 -2.48 -17.78 12.08
CA GLY A 526 -1.19 -17.23 12.50
C GLY A 526 -1.07 -17.03 14.01
N ALA A 527 -2.19 -16.95 14.74
CA ALA A 527 -2.18 -16.89 16.21
C ALA A 527 -2.11 -18.29 16.83
N LYS A 528 -2.68 -19.28 16.14
CA LYS A 528 -2.75 -20.68 16.61
C LYS A 528 -1.43 -21.45 16.46
N TYR A 529 -0.72 -21.23 15.35
CA TYR A 529 0.51 -21.93 14.93
C TYR A 529 1.69 -20.99 14.85
#